data_AF-A0A379AEL1-F1
#
_entry.id   AF-A0A379AEL1-F1
#
_cell.length_a   1.000
_cell.length_b   1.000
_cell.length_c   1.000
_cell.angle_alpha   90.00
_cell.angle_beta   90.00
_cell.angle_gamma   90.00
#
_symmetry.space_group_name_H-M   'P 1'
#
loop_
_entity.id
_entity.type
_entity.pdbx_description
1 polymer ?
#
loop_
_entity_poly.entity_id
_entity_poly.type
_entity_poly.pdbx_seq_one_letter_code
_entity_poly.pdbx_strand_id
1 'polypeptide(L)'
;MASRSIAITLKDGTSKSITLSSDQTSLTGMRDAINGANAGVTASIIKVSDGSFRLSMSANKTGSDNAVATIAVTGDSTLQGIVGFDASASSNVMTQSVAAQNAKLTVNNVAIENSSNQISDALEGITLNLTAQTVGDQTLTITKDTSKSSSAISAWVDAYNTLLDQFNTLTKFTKVDTNSDAQDSSNGALLG
;
A
#
# COMPACT_ATOMS: atom_id res chain seq x y z
N MET A 1 10.43 -14.99 -35.91
CA MET A 1 10.89 -14.16 -34.78
C MET A 1 10.99 -15.07 -33.58
N ALA A 2 12.18 -15.28 -33.02
CA ALA A 2 12.32 -16.13 -31.84
C ALA A 2 11.55 -15.48 -30.68
N SER A 3 10.46 -16.09 -30.24
CA SER A 3 9.74 -15.66 -29.05
C SER A 3 10.53 -16.12 -27.83
N ARG A 4 11.11 -15.19 -27.09
CA ARG A 4 11.73 -15.46 -25.79
C ARG A 4 10.85 -14.92 -24.68
N SER A 5 10.84 -15.59 -23.53
CA SER A 5 10.08 -15.12 -22.37
C SER A 5 10.81 -15.42 -21.07
N ILE A 6 10.64 -14.52 -20.09
CA ILE A 6 11.05 -14.73 -18.69
C ILE A 6 9.80 -15.06 -17.89
N ALA A 7 9.76 -16.24 -17.27
CA ALA A 7 8.77 -16.62 -16.29
C ALA A 7 9.31 -16.38 -14.88
N ILE A 8 8.58 -15.60 -14.08
CA ILE A 8 8.87 -15.36 -12.67
C ILE A 8 7.77 -16.04 -11.86
N THR A 9 8.17 -16.93 -10.97
CA THR A 9 7.27 -17.67 -10.09
C THR A 9 7.60 -17.37 -8.64
N LEU A 10 6.59 -17.01 -7.85
CA LEU A 10 6.69 -16.82 -6.40
C LEU A 10 6.32 -18.12 -5.67
N LYS A 11 6.70 -18.23 -4.40
CA LYS A 11 6.50 -19.44 -3.59
C LYS A 11 5.02 -19.73 -3.28
N ASP A 12 4.17 -18.72 -3.30
CA ASP A 12 2.70 -18.83 -3.22
C ASP A 12 2.06 -19.48 -4.46
N GLY A 13 2.86 -19.77 -5.50
CA GLY A 13 2.41 -20.37 -6.75
C GLY A 13 2.03 -19.36 -7.83
N THR A 14 2.03 -18.06 -7.53
CA THR A 14 1.81 -17.02 -8.53
C THR A 14 2.94 -17.06 -9.56
N SER A 15 2.58 -17.16 -10.85
CA SER A 15 3.55 -17.17 -11.94
C SER A 15 3.13 -16.21 -13.05
N LYS A 16 4.10 -15.50 -13.61
CA LYS A 16 3.90 -14.59 -14.74
C LYS A 16 4.99 -14.80 -15.79
N SER A 17 4.55 -15.10 -17.01
CA SER A 17 5.43 -15.14 -18.20
C SER A 17 5.44 -13.77 -18.87
N ILE A 18 6.65 -13.28 -19.17
CA ILE A 18 6.94 -11.96 -19.72
C ILE A 18 7.66 -12.17 -21.04
N THR A 19 6.96 -11.92 -22.15
CA THR A 19 7.59 -11.96 -23.48
C THR A 19 8.54 -10.78 -23.64
N LEU A 20 9.77 -11.03 -24.10
CA LEU A 20 10.71 -9.97 -24.44
C LEU A 20 10.82 -9.81 -25.95
N SER A 21 10.74 -8.58 -26.42
CA SER A 21 11.07 -8.24 -27.80
C SER A 21 12.59 -8.34 -28.06
N SER A 22 12.99 -8.21 -29.33
CA SER A 22 14.40 -8.34 -29.74
C SER A 22 15.33 -7.30 -29.07
N ASP A 23 14.82 -6.10 -28.82
CA ASP A 23 15.49 -4.96 -28.19
C ASP A 23 15.47 -5.00 -26.65
N GLN A 24 14.63 -5.85 -26.04
CA GLN A 24 14.51 -6.01 -24.59
C GLN A 24 15.49 -7.03 -24.00
N THR A 25 16.72 -7.08 -24.52
CA THR A 25 17.80 -7.97 -24.06
C THR A 25 18.90 -7.23 -23.29
N SER A 26 18.80 -5.90 -23.17
CA SER A 26 19.65 -5.11 -22.27
C SER A 26 19.12 -5.15 -20.83
N LEU A 27 19.95 -4.82 -19.84
CA LEU A 27 19.53 -4.69 -18.44
C LEU A 27 18.35 -3.70 -18.29
N THR A 28 18.40 -2.58 -19.01
CA THR A 28 17.34 -1.57 -19.05
C THR A 28 16.06 -2.12 -19.64
N GLY A 29 16.14 -2.78 -20.79
CA GLY A 29 14.98 -3.40 -21.44
C GLY A 29 14.33 -4.47 -20.57
N MET A 30 15.13 -5.31 -19.90
CA MET A 30 14.62 -6.31 -18.96
C MET A 30 13.94 -5.67 -17.74
N ARG A 31 14.56 -4.66 -17.13
CA ARG A 31 13.97 -3.92 -16.01
C ARG A 31 12.58 -3.38 -16.38
N ASP A 32 12.50 -2.72 -17.54
CA ASP A 32 11.27 -2.07 -17.99
C ASP A 32 10.20 -3.11 -18.35
N ALA A 33 10.57 -4.22 -18.99
CA ALA A 33 9.67 -5.32 -19.28
C ALA A 33 9.13 -5.99 -17.99
N ILE A 34 9.99 -6.23 -17.00
CA ILE A 34 9.60 -6.83 -15.71
C ILE A 34 8.64 -5.91 -14.96
N ASN A 35 8.99 -4.63 -14.84
CA ASN A 35 8.17 -3.66 -14.12
C ASN A 35 6.85 -3.39 -14.84
N GLY A 36 6.83 -3.41 -16.18
CA GLY A 36 5.62 -3.26 -16.98
C GLY A 36 4.68 -4.48 -16.91
N ALA A 37 5.20 -5.67 -16.61
CA ALA A 37 4.41 -6.90 -16.55
C ALA A 37 3.64 -7.12 -15.25
N ASN A 38 3.94 -6.34 -14.20
CA ASN A 38 3.38 -6.46 -12.85
C ASN A 38 3.45 -7.91 -12.30
N ALA A 39 4.62 -8.53 -12.43
CA ALA A 39 4.85 -9.95 -12.10
C ALA A 39 5.01 -10.23 -10.58
N GLY A 40 4.49 -9.36 -9.71
CA GLY A 40 4.68 -9.48 -8.25
C GLY A 40 6.09 -9.14 -7.74
N VAL A 41 6.98 -8.70 -8.63
CA VAL A 41 8.33 -8.24 -8.33
C VAL A 41 8.59 -6.87 -8.96
N THR A 42 9.57 -6.16 -8.43
CA THR A 42 10.14 -4.94 -9.00
C THR A 42 11.61 -5.18 -9.34
N ALA A 43 12.00 -4.80 -10.55
CA ALA A 43 13.37 -4.83 -11.03
C ALA A 43 14.02 -3.44 -10.97
N SER A 44 15.31 -3.41 -10.64
CA SER A 44 16.16 -2.22 -10.68
C SER A 44 17.56 -2.58 -11.17
N ILE A 45 18.34 -1.57 -11.55
CA ILE A 45 19.73 -1.74 -11.99
C ILE A 45 20.62 -1.06 -10.96
N ILE A 46 21.57 -1.81 -10.42
CA ILE A 46 22.55 -1.33 -9.45
C ILE A 46 23.90 -1.23 -10.15
N LYS A 47 24.50 -0.04 -10.17
CA LYS A 47 25.91 0.14 -10.56
C LYS A 47 26.79 -0.31 -9.39
N VAL A 48 27.58 -1.35 -9.60
CA VAL A 48 28.48 -1.92 -8.57
C VAL A 48 29.83 -1.21 -8.59
N SER A 49 30.36 -0.93 -9.78
CA SER A 49 31.61 -0.20 -10.03
C SER A 49 31.58 0.39 -11.44
N ASP A 50 32.64 1.08 -11.86
CA ASP A 50 32.74 1.54 -13.25
C ASP A 50 32.70 0.37 -14.23
N GLY A 51 31.78 0.47 -15.20
CA GLY A 51 31.50 -0.59 -16.18
C GLY A 51 30.77 -1.83 -15.65
N SER A 52 30.45 -1.91 -14.35
CA SER A 52 29.79 -3.08 -13.75
C SER A 52 28.39 -2.75 -13.22
N PHE A 53 27.39 -3.47 -13.74
CA PHE A 53 25.99 -3.29 -13.41
C PHE A 53 25.33 -4.64 -13.10
N ARG A 54 24.39 -4.65 -12.15
CA ARG A 54 23.60 -5.83 -11.80
C ARG A 54 22.12 -5.53 -11.90
N LEU A 55 21.36 -6.47 -12.43
CA LEU A 55 19.91 -6.48 -12.27
C LEU A 55 19.60 -6.95 -10.83
N SER A 56 18.81 -6.19 -10.11
CA SER A 56 18.27 -6.57 -8.81
C SER A 56 16.77 -6.72 -8.94
N MET A 57 16.22 -7.78 -8.36
CA MET A 57 14.78 -8.06 -8.36
C MET A 57 14.33 -8.33 -6.94
N SER A 58 13.26 -7.65 -6.53
CA SER A 58 12.68 -7.78 -5.19
C SER A 58 11.20 -8.09 -5.30
N ALA A 59 10.70 -9.02 -4.51
CA ALA A 59 9.26 -9.24 -4.37
C ALA A 59 8.58 -7.97 -3.83
N ASN A 60 7.39 -7.67 -4.33
CA ASN A 60 6.65 -6.47 -3.95
C ASN A 60 6.02 -6.61 -2.55
N LYS A 61 5.89 -7.84 -2.06
CA LYS A 61 5.36 -8.17 -0.73
C LYS A 61 6.43 -8.90 0.08
N THR A 62 6.43 -8.65 1.39
CA THR A 62 7.27 -9.36 2.37
C THR A 62 6.66 -10.72 2.72
N GLY A 63 7.38 -11.54 3.50
CA GLY A 63 6.91 -12.85 3.92
C GLY A 63 7.44 -14.00 3.06
N SER A 64 7.60 -15.16 3.68
CA SER A 64 8.24 -16.34 3.06
C SER A 64 7.53 -16.82 1.80
N ASP A 65 6.22 -16.62 1.73
CA ASP A 65 5.38 -17.12 0.64
C ASP A 65 5.45 -16.21 -0.59
N ASN A 66 5.84 -14.95 -0.39
CA ASN A 66 6.11 -14.01 -1.48
C ASN A 66 7.56 -14.10 -1.99
N ALA A 67 8.35 -15.05 -1.50
CA ALA A 67 9.70 -15.30 -2.01
C ALA A 67 9.66 -15.63 -3.51
N VAL A 68 10.64 -15.15 -4.28
CA VAL A 68 10.86 -15.64 -5.64
C VAL A 68 11.29 -17.11 -5.54
N ALA A 69 10.54 -18.00 -6.17
CA ALA A 69 10.83 -19.42 -6.26
C ALA A 69 11.68 -19.72 -7.49
N THR A 70 11.28 -19.23 -8.66
CA THR A 70 12.02 -19.45 -9.91
C THR A 70 12.01 -18.23 -10.83
N ILE A 71 13.09 -18.06 -11.59
CA ILE A 71 13.21 -17.19 -12.76
C ILE A 71 13.74 -18.07 -13.89
N ALA A 72 12.86 -18.38 -14.84
CA ALA A 72 13.14 -19.28 -15.95
C ALA A 72 12.97 -18.56 -17.29
N VAL A 73 13.87 -18.81 -18.22
CA VAL A 73 13.88 -18.21 -19.55
C VAL A 73 13.61 -19.29 -20.58
N THR A 74 12.61 -19.07 -21.42
CA THR A 74 12.29 -19.95 -22.56
C THR A 74 12.73 -19.26 -23.86
N GLY A 75 13.33 -20.03 -24.77
CA GLY A 75 13.74 -19.53 -26.10
C GLY A 75 15.09 -18.78 -26.14
N ASP A 76 15.82 -18.70 -25.03
CA ASP A 76 17.14 -18.03 -24.95
C ASP A 76 18.00 -18.60 -23.79
N SER A 77 18.85 -19.58 -24.09
CA SER A 77 19.69 -20.26 -23.08
C SER A 77 20.82 -19.38 -22.55
N THR A 78 21.33 -18.45 -23.36
CA THR A 78 22.33 -17.46 -22.93
C THR A 78 21.73 -16.56 -21.86
N LEU A 79 20.49 -16.09 -22.07
CA LEU A 79 19.81 -15.27 -21.09
C LEU A 79 19.44 -16.06 -19.82
N GLN A 80 19.03 -17.33 -19.94
CA GLN A 80 18.88 -18.22 -18.78
C GLN A 80 20.17 -18.26 -17.94
N GLY A 81 21.34 -18.32 -18.59
CA GLY A 81 22.65 -18.29 -17.94
C GLY A 81 23.04 -16.95 -17.31
N ILE A 82 22.20 -15.91 -17.41
CA ILE A 82 22.44 -14.56 -16.84
C ILE A 82 21.43 -14.24 -15.73
N VAL A 83 20.14 -14.56 -15.93
CA VAL A 83 19.07 -14.19 -14.98
C VAL A 83 18.44 -15.40 -14.27
N GLY A 84 18.89 -16.61 -14.61
CA GLY A 84 18.34 -17.84 -14.07
C GLY A 84 18.40 -17.93 -12.55
N PHE A 85 17.28 -18.33 -11.96
CA PHE A 85 17.16 -18.59 -10.53
C PHE A 85 16.18 -19.74 -10.27
N ASP A 86 16.52 -20.61 -9.33
CA ASP A 86 15.67 -21.65 -8.77
C ASP A 86 16.06 -21.84 -7.31
N ALA A 87 15.15 -21.54 -6.39
CA ALA A 87 15.37 -21.64 -4.95
C ALA A 87 15.74 -23.07 -4.48
N SER A 88 15.44 -24.10 -5.28
CA SER A 88 15.78 -25.49 -4.99
C SER A 88 17.13 -25.94 -5.58
N ALA A 89 17.72 -25.15 -6.48
CA ALA A 89 18.99 -25.49 -7.11
C ALA A 89 20.19 -25.31 -6.16
N SER A 90 21.20 -26.18 -6.29
CA SER A 90 22.44 -26.12 -5.51
C SER A 90 23.33 -24.92 -5.86
N SER A 91 23.13 -24.33 -7.05
CA SER A 91 23.81 -23.14 -7.51
C SER A 91 22.88 -22.35 -8.42
N ASN A 92 22.94 -21.03 -8.32
CA ASN A 92 22.15 -20.10 -9.11
C ASN A 92 23.02 -19.03 -9.74
N VAL A 93 22.57 -18.48 -10.87
CA VAL A 93 23.24 -17.34 -11.51
C VAL A 93 22.93 -16.07 -10.73
N MET A 94 21.65 -15.87 -10.40
CA MET A 94 21.22 -14.82 -9.49
C MET A 94 21.56 -15.21 -8.05
N THR A 95 22.07 -14.24 -7.28
CA THR A 95 22.35 -14.41 -5.85
C THR A 95 21.17 -13.90 -5.03
N GLN A 96 20.75 -14.67 -4.02
CA GLN A 96 19.77 -14.18 -3.05
C GLN A 96 20.45 -13.21 -2.07
N SER A 97 20.22 -11.91 -2.27
CA SER A 97 20.79 -10.86 -1.40
C SER A 97 20.06 -10.74 -0.06
N VAL A 98 18.74 -10.95 -0.05
CA VAL A 98 17.89 -10.90 1.15
C VAL A 98 16.89 -12.04 1.07
N ALA A 99 16.88 -12.91 2.09
CA ALA A 99 15.91 -13.97 2.20
C ALA A 99 14.55 -13.42 2.65
N ALA A 100 13.47 -13.85 2.01
CA ALA A 100 12.14 -13.49 2.45
C ALA A 100 11.81 -14.20 3.77
N GLN A 101 11.28 -13.45 4.73
CA GLN A 101 10.91 -13.96 6.05
C GLN A 101 9.60 -13.34 6.51
N ASN A 102 8.84 -14.10 7.28
CA ASN A 102 7.67 -13.60 7.99
C ASN A 102 8.11 -12.85 9.25
N ALA A 103 7.30 -11.86 9.65
CA ALA A 103 7.33 -11.30 10.98
C ALA A 103 6.94 -12.38 11.99
N LYS A 104 7.69 -12.48 13.08
CA LYS A 104 7.43 -13.40 14.19
C LYS A 104 7.41 -12.59 15.48
N LEU A 105 6.30 -12.65 16.20
CA LEU A 105 6.08 -11.91 17.44
C LEU A 105 5.26 -12.74 18.42
N THR A 106 5.22 -12.28 19.66
CA THR A 106 4.36 -12.86 20.70
C THR A 106 3.51 -11.76 21.31
N VAL A 107 2.20 -12.00 21.42
CA VAL A 107 1.26 -11.11 22.12
C VAL A 107 0.61 -11.91 23.22
N ASN A 108 0.74 -11.46 24.47
CA ASN A 108 0.24 -12.19 25.65
C ASN A 108 0.67 -13.67 25.66
N ASN A 109 1.95 -13.93 25.34
CA ASN A 109 2.55 -15.26 25.20
C ASN A 109 1.96 -16.16 24.09
N VAL A 110 1.12 -15.63 23.21
CA VAL A 110 0.65 -16.32 22.00
C VAL A 110 1.55 -15.96 20.83
N ALA A 111 2.14 -16.98 20.20
CA ALA A 111 2.98 -16.80 19.01
C ALA A 111 2.12 -16.41 17.80
N ILE A 112 2.56 -15.38 17.09
CA ILE A 112 1.94 -14.89 15.86
C ILE A 112 3.04 -14.85 14.78
N GLU A 113 2.70 -15.36 13.61
CA GLU A 113 3.50 -15.25 12.40
C GLU A 113 2.71 -14.51 11.34
N ASN A 114 3.32 -13.55 10.66
CA ASN A 114 2.65 -12.74 9.64
C ASN A 114 3.59 -12.41 8.48
N SER A 115 3.04 -12.35 7.27
CA SER A 115 3.81 -11.97 6.08
C SER A 115 4.28 -10.51 6.08
N SER A 116 3.63 -9.63 6.86
CA SER A 116 3.82 -8.19 6.85
C SER A 116 4.29 -7.65 8.20
N ASN A 117 5.01 -6.53 8.17
CA ASN A 117 5.29 -5.73 9.38
C ASN A 117 4.14 -4.78 9.73
N GLN A 118 3.16 -4.61 8.84
CA GLN A 118 1.88 -3.97 9.15
C GLN A 118 0.83 -5.08 9.30
N ILE A 119 0.51 -5.44 10.54
CA ILE A 119 -0.31 -6.60 10.90
C ILE A 119 -1.70 -6.10 11.28
N SER A 120 -2.72 -6.42 10.49
CA SER A 120 -4.11 -5.99 10.72
C SER A 120 -5.12 -7.15 10.81
N ASP A 121 -4.64 -8.38 10.70
CA ASP A 121 -5.42 -9.60 10.60
C ASP A 121 -5.17 -10.59 11.76
N ALA A 122 -4.21 -10.30 12.63
CA ALA A 122 -3.90 -11.15 13.80
C ALA A 122 -4.57 -10.69 15.09
N LEU A 123 -4.82 -9.39 15.25
CA LEU A 123 -5.42 -8.79 16.45
C LEU A 123 -6.71 -8.07 16.05
N GLU A 124 -7.84 -8.49 16.59
CA GLU A 124 -9.15 -7.93 16.22
C GLU A 124 -9.22 -6.42 16.53
N GLY A 125 -9.60 -5.64 15.53
CA GLY A 125 -9.74 -4.18 15.65
C GLY A 125 -8.42 -3.41 15.79
N ILE A 126 -7.26 -4.05 15.62
CA ILE A 126 -5.94 -3.45 15.82
C ILE A 126 -5.08 -3.63 14.56
N THR A 127 -4.51 -2.54 14.08
CA THR A 127 -3.38 -2.57 13.14
C THR A 127 -2.09 -2.33 13.91
N LEU A 128 -1.23 -3.34 13.99
CA LEU A 128 0.07 -3.29 14.65
C LEU A 128 1.19 -3.06 13.63
N ASN A 129 1.98 -2.01 13.83
CA ASN A 129 3.13 -1.70 12.98
C ASN A 129 4.44 -2.07 13.67
N LEU A 130 5.18 -3.00 13.09
CA LEU A 130 6.49 -3.44 13.56
C LEU A 130 7.59 -2.62 12.89
N THR A 131 8.41 -1.94 13.69
CA THR A 131 9.46 -1.05 13.19
C THR A 131 10.87 -1.57 13.47
N ALA A 132 11.04 -2.34 14.55
CA ALA A 132 12.30 -2.94 14.95
C ALA A 132 12.05 -4.16 15.84
N GLN A 133 13.07 -5.00 16.00
CA GLN A 133 13.05 -6.04 17.01
C GLN A 133 13.11 -5.41 18.41
N THR A 134 12.25 -5.87 19.32
CA THR A 134 12.21 -5.38 20.70
C THR A 134 13.37 -5.94 21.53
N VAL A 135 13.80 -5.16 22.53
CA VAL A 135 14.73 -5.61 23.56
C VAL A 135 14.02 -5.52 24.90
N GLY A 136 14.01 -6.61 25.65
CA GLY A 136 13.26 -6.72 26.91
C GLY A 136 11.74 -6.69 26.72
N ASP A 137 11.04 -6.53 27.84
CA ASP A 137 9.59 -6.56 27.89
C ASP A 137 8.99 -5.22 27.42
N GLN A 138 7.95 -5.32 26.58
CA GLN A 138 7.25 -4.17 26.01
C GLN A 138 5.74 -4.34 26.21
N THR A 139 5.02 -3.24 26.38
CA THR A 139 3.56 -3.25 26.62
C THR A 139 2.82 -2.39 25.60
N LEU A 140 1.74 -2.93 25.04
CA LEU A 140 0.76 -2.19 24.26
C LEU A 140 -0.51 -2.00 25.11
N THR A 141 -0.89 -0.74 25.35
CA THR A 141 -2.09 -0.41 26.13
C THR A 141 -3.14 0.21 25.21
N ILE A 142 -4.35 -0.33 25.26
CA ILE A 142 -5.50 0.16 24.49
C ILE A 142 -6.47 0.82 25.46
N THR A 143 -6.79 2.09 25.22
CA THR A 143 -7.71 2.87 26.06
C THR A 143 -8.86 3.40 25.22
N LYS A 144 -10.04 3.50 25.83
CA LYS A 144 -11.20 4.13 25.22
C LYS A 144 -10.90 5.63 24.99
N ASP A 145 -11.10 6.10 23.76
CA ASP A 145 -11.02 7.50 23.39
C ASP A 145 -12.39 8.02 22.95
N THR A 146 -13.02 8.87 23.76
CA THR A 146 -14.33 9.49 23.46
C THR A 146 -14.20 10.87 22.81
N SER A 147 -12.98 11.38 22.62
CA SER A 147 -12.75 12.73 22.09
C SER A 147 -13.33 12.89 20.69
N LYS A 148 -13.12 11.91 19.81
CA LYS A 148 -13.65 11.92 18.43
C LYS A 148 -15.17 11.98 18.38
N SER A 149 -15.85 11.18 19.23
CA SER A 149 -17.31 11.21 19.32
C SER A 149 -17.79 12.56 19.85
N SER A 150 -17.13 13.12 20.87
CA SER A 150 -17.45 14.46 21.38
C SER A 150 -17.30 15.53 20.30
N SER A 151 -16.19 15.52 19.56
CA SER A 151 -15.94 16.49 18.47
C SER A 151 -16.97 16.36 17.36
N ALA A 152 -17.36 15.13 16.98
CA ALA A 152 -18.38 14.91 15.97
C ALA A 152 -19.76 15.44 16.41
N ILE A 153 -20.13 15.24 17.68
CA ILE A 153 -21.38 15.76 18.24
C ILE A 153 -21.34 17.29 18.28
N SER A 154 -20.24 17.89 18.73
CA SER A 154 -20.09 19.36 18.73
C SER A 154 -20.20 19.95 17.33
N ALA A 155 -19.49 19.36 16.35
CA ALA A 155 -19.57 19.82 14.96
C ALA A 155 -20.99 19.72 14.38
N TRP A 156 -21.73 18.67 14.75
CA TRP A 156 -23.13 18.54 14.36
C TRP A 156 -24.03 19.60 15.02
N VAL A 157 -23.85 19.88 16.32
CA VAL A 157 -24.60 20.93 17.04
C VAL A 157 -24.34 22.30 16.41
N ASP A 158 -23.08 22.61 16.10
CA ASP A 158 -22.70 23.89 15.47
C ASP A 158 -23.33 24.04 14.09
N ALA A 159 -23.32 22.97 13.28
CA ALA A 159 -23.97 22.95 11.97
C ALA A 159 -25.50 23.14 12.08
N TYR A 160 -26.13 22.51 13.06
CA TYR A 160 -27.57 22.67 13.31
C TYR A 160 -27.91 24.10 13.75
N ASN A 161 -27.16 24.68 14.69
CA ASN A 161 -27.39 26.05 15.14
C ASN A 161 -27.17 27.06 14.00
N THR A 162 -26.14 26.83 13.18
CA THR A 162 -25.88 27.64 11.98
C THR A 162 -27.04 27.57 10.98
N LEU A 163 -27.66 26.40 10.81
CA LEU A 163 -28.85 26.25 9.96
C LEU A 163 -30.07 26.96 10.56
N LEU A 164 -30.28 26.84 11.87
CA LEU A 164 -31.37 27.52 12.57
C LEU A 164 -31.25 29.04 12.45
N ASP A 165 -30.03 29.58 12.60
CA ASP A 165 -29.76 31.01 12.44
C ASP A 165 -30.02 31.48 11.01
N GLN A 166 -29.69 30.67 10.01
CA GLN A 166 -30.03 30.95 8.62
C GLN A 166 -31.54 30.97 8.39
N PHE A 167 -32.28 29.99 8.92
CA PHE A 167 -33.75 30.00 8.84
C PHE A 167 -34.32 31.26 9.51
N ASN A 168 -33.91 31.54 10.75
CA ASN A 168 -34.37 32.72 11.49
C ASN A 168 -34.08 34.02 10.72
N THR A 169 -32.92 34.11 10.06
CA THR A 169 -32.55 35.27 9.23
C THR A 169 -33.42 35.36 7.98
N LEU A 170 -33.61 34.24 7.28
CA LEU A 170 -34.34 34.19 6.01
C LEU A 170 -35.85 34.32 6.17
N THR A 171 -36.42 33.94 7.33
CA THR A 171 -37.86 34.03 7.63
C THR A 171 -38.21 35.14 8.61
N LYS A 172 -37.27 36.05 8.92
CA LYS A 172 -37.48 37.15 9.88
C LYS A 172 -38.63 38.05 9.43
N PHE A 173 -39.52 38.40 10.37
CA PHE A 173 -40.61 39.36 10.18
C PHE A 173 -40.55 40.47 11.22
N THR A 174 -40.64 41.71 10.76
CA THR A 174 -40.87 42.91 11.56
C THR A 174 -42.22 43.51 11.16
N LYS A 175 -43.07 43.77 12.16
CA LYS A 175 -44.41 44.33 11.95
C LYS A 175 -44.30 45.77 11.42
N VAL A 176 -45.15 46.11 10.45
CA VAL A 176 -45.24 47.48 9.91
C VAL A 176 -45.85 48.43 10.95
N ASP A 177 -45.21 49.58 11.16
CA ASP A 177 -45.70 50.62 12.06
C ASP A 177 -47.04 51.21 11.59
N THR A 178 -47.87 51.60 12.55
CA THR A 178 -49.16 52.22 12.25
C THR A 178 -48.96 53.51 11.46
N ASN A 179 -49.58 53.58 10.28
CA ASN A 179 -49.49 54.67 9.29
C ASN A 179 -48.25 54.66 8.38
N SER A 180 -47.56 53.52 8.25
CA SER A 180 -46.57 53.28 7.18
C SER A 180 -47.11 52.27 6.17
N ASP A 181 -46.94 52.55 4.88
CA ASP A 181 -47.30 51.63 3.78
C ASP A 181 -46.11 50.76 3.32
N ALA A 182 -44.90 51.03 3.82
CA ALA A 182 -43.69 50.32 3.44
C ALA A 182 -43.36 49.19 4.44
N GLN A 183 -43.05 48.00 3.91
CA GLN A 183 -42.51 46.90 4.70
C GLN A 183 -41.11 47.22 5.24
N ASP A 184 -40.76 46.64 6.39
CA ASP A 184 -39.42 46.79 6.98
C ASP A 184 -38.36 46.09 6.09
N SER A 185 -37.32 46.84 5.72
CA SER A 185 -36.25 46.34 4.84
C SER A 185 -35.35 45.28 5.50
N SER A 186 -35.50 45.04 6.81
CA SER A 186 -34.82 43.97 7.55
C SER A 186 -35.60 42.65 7.58
N ASN A 187 -36.75 42.55 6.92
CA ASN A 187 -37.47 41.29 6.72
C ASN A 187 -36.64 40.31 5.89
N GLY A 188 -36.70 39.03 6.24
CA GLY A 188 -36.00 37.97 5.52
C GLY A 188 -36.60 37.72 4.13
N ALA A 189 -35.75 37.33 3.17
CA ALA A 189 -36.13 37.14 1.78
C ALA A 189 -37.10 35.96 1.53
N LEU A 190 -37.18 35.02 2.48
CA LEU A 190 -38.07 33.86 2.44
C LEU A 190 -39.20 33.97 3.48
N LEU A 191 -39.55 35.19 3.87
CA LEU A 191 -40.71 35.44 4.72
C LEU A 191 -42.00 34.94 4.06
N GLY A 192 -42.60 33.86 4.60
CA GLY A 192 -43.85 33.27 4.11
C GLY A 192 -44.08 31.85 4.62
#